data_AF-F4X4P3-F1
#
_entry.id   AF-F4X4P3-F1
#
_cell.length_a   1.000
_cell.length_b   1.000
_cell.length_c   1.000
_cell.angle_alpha   90.00
_cell.angle_beta   90.00
_cell.angle_gamma   90.00
#
_symmetry.space_group_name_H-M   'P 1'
#
loop_
_entity.id
_entity.type
_entity.pdbx_description
1 polymer ?
#
loop_
_entity_poly.entity_id
_entity_poly.type
_entity_poly.pdbx_seq_one_letter_code
_entity_poly.pdbx_strand_id
1 'polypeptide(L)' 'MISVTIKQRIVVKFHVKLGKIATKTYNLLKEVYGHECLSRARVFEWFKRFQDGREDVEDDSRPGRPSRQKRMTISKQSVK' A
#
# COMPACT_ATOMS: atom_id res chain seq x y z
N MET A 1 3.26 -11.46 -9.95
CA MET A 1 3.51 -10.22 -10.72
C MET A 1 3.12 -9.05 -9.84
N ILE A 2 4.06 -8.16 -9.48
CA ILE A 2 3.77 -6.99 -8.62
C ILE A 2 2.84 -6.05 -9.40
N SER A 3 1.71 -5.66 -8.81
CA SER A 3 0.73 -4.80 -9.47
C SER A 3 1.31 -3.43 -9.79
N VAL A 4 0.84 -2.81 -10.88
CA VAL A 4 1.27 -1.46 -11.30
C VAL A 4 1.07 -0.43 -10.18
N THR A 5 0.03 -0.61 -9.37
CA THR A 5 -0.27 0.20 -8.19
C THR A 5 0.82 0.10 -7.11
N ILE A 6 1.30 -1.11 -6.80
CA ILE A 6 2.35 -1.29 -5.78
C ILE A 6 3.66 -0.65 -6.27
N LYS A 7 4.01 -0.80 -7.56
CA LYS A 7 5.20 -0.16 -8.13
C LYS A 7 5.17 1.36 -7.95
N GLN A 8 4.03 1.99 -8.23
CA GLN A 8 3.87 3.44 -8.04
C GLN A 8 3.97 3.85 -6.57
N ARG A 9 3.39 3.09 -5.64
CA ARG A 9 3.52 3.36 -4.19
C ARG A 9 4.97 3.28 -3.71
N ILE A 10 5.75 2.33 -4.23
CA ILE A 10 7.20 2.24 -3.95
C ILE A 10 7.92 3.51 -4.43
N VAL A 11 7.59 4.02 -5.62
CA VAL A 11 8.16 5.27 -6.15
C VAL A 11 7.78 6.47 -5.30
N VAL A 12 6.53 6.55 -4.80
CA VAL A 12 6.10 7.58 -3.85
C VAL A 12 6.93 7.51 -2.57
N LYS A 13 7.08 6.32 -1.98
CA LYS A 13 7.89 6.10 -0.77
C LYS A 13 9.34 6.55 -0.95
N PHE A 14 9.93 6.23 -2.10
CA PHE A 14 11.28 6.66 -2.45
C PHE A 14 11.39 8.20 -2.49
N HIS A 15 10.43 8.87 -3.13
CA HIS A 15 10.41 10.34 -3.20
C HIS A 15 10.21 11.01 -1.83
N VAL A 16 9.43 10.39 -0.94
CA VAL A 16 9.30 10.84 0.45
C VAL A 16 10.64 10.76 1.18
N LYS A 17 11.37 9.64 1.07
CA LYS A 17 12.71 9.49 1.68
C LYS A 17 13.75 10.46 1.09
N LEU A 18 13.58 10.88 -0.17
CA LEU A 18 14.37 11.93 -0.80
C LEU A 18 13.97 13.36 -0.41
N GLY A 19 12.95 13.55 0.43
CA GLY A 19 12.48 14.89 0.84
C GLY A 19 11.83 15.69 -0.28
N LYS A 20 11.29 15.04 -1.32
CA LYS A 20 10.56 15.72 -2.39
C LYS A 20 9.19 16.19 -1.89
N ILE A 21 8.49 16.99 -2.68
CA ILE A 21 7.11 17.40 -2.37
C ILE A 21 6.10 16.54 -3.13
N ALA A 22 4.91 16.32 -2.54
CA ALA A 22 3.86 15.48 -3.11
C ALA A 22 3.46 15.91 -4.53
N THR A 23 3.32 17.22 -4.79
CA THR A 23 2.95 17.75 -6.11
C THR A 23 3.99 17.40 -7.19
N LYS A 24 5.29 17.55 -6.89
CA LYS A 24 6.36 17.19 -7.84
C LYS A 24 6.37 15.68 -8.10
N THR A 25 6.16 14.89 -7.06
CA THR A 25 6.08 13.43 -7.15
C THR A 25 4.92 12.97 -8.03
N TYR A 26 3.74 13.59 -7.88
CA TYR A 26 2.58 13.30 -8.74
C TYR A 26 2.85 13.64 -10.21
N ASN A 27 3.48 14.78 -10.50
CA ASN A 27 3.80 15.15 -11.88
C ASN A 27 4.75 14.12 -12.52
N LEU A 28 5.80 13.72 -11.81
CA LEU A 28 6.74 12.69 -12.30
C LEU A 28 6.06 11.33 -12.50
N LEU A 29 5.17 10.93 -11.58
CA LEU A 29 4.38 9.71 -11.75
C LEU A 29 3.47 9.79 -12.98
N LYS A 30 2.85 10.94 -13.22
CA LYS A 30 1.98 11.15 -14.39
C LYS A 30 2.76 11.10 -15.70
N GLU A 31 3.99 11.63 -15.73
CA GLU A 31 4.87 11.55 -16.91
C GLU A 31 5.29 10.10 -17.21
N VAL A 32 5.59 9.30 -16.20
CA VAL A 32 6.08 7.92 -16.38
C VAL A 32 4.94 6.93 -16.65
N TYR A 33 3.84 7.03 -15.89
CA TYR A 33 2.75 6.05 -15.92
C TYR A 33 1.57 6.48 -16.79
N GLY A 34 1.51 7.74 -17.21
CA GLY A 34 0.46 8.26 -18.11
C GLY A 34 -0.96 7.96 -17.58
N HIS A 35 -1.73 7.22 -18.38
CA HIS A 35 -3.11 6.84 -18.05
C HIS A 35 -3.21 5.81 -16.91
N GLU A 36 -2.15 5.03 -16.65
CA GLU A 36 -2.11 4.07 -15.55
C GLU A 36 -1.67 4.71 -14.22
N CYS A 37 -1.38 6.02 -14.23
CA CYS A 37 -0.97 6.75 -13.03
C CYS A 37 -2.08 6.73 -11.97
N LEU A 38 -1.67 6.56 -10.71
CA LEU A 38 -2.52 6.77 -9.56
C LEU A 38 -3.13 8.17 -9.58
N SER A 39 -4.39 8.26 -9.14
CA SER A 39 -5.03 9.55 -9.00
C SER A 39 -4.26 10.45 -8.04
N ARG A 40 -4.36 11.76 -8.25
CA ARG A 40 -3.70 12.76 -7.38
C ARG A 40 -4.04 12.54 -5.90
N ALA A 41 -5.30 12.25 -5.59
CA ALA A 41 -5.73 11.97 -4.22
C ALA A 41 -5.01 10.75 -3.61
N ARG A 42 -4.87 9.66 -4.38
CA ARG A 42 -4.15 8.46 -3.91
C ARG A 42 -2.66 8.72 -3.71
N VAL A 43 -2.01 9.45 -4.61
CA VAL A 43 -0.60 9.80 -4.43
C VAL A 43 -0.41 10.60 -3.15
N PHE A 44 -1.27 11.59 -2.88
CA PHE A 44 -1.17 12.42 -1.67
C PHE A 44 -1.49 11.63 -0.39
N GLU A 45 -2.47 10.73 -0.41
CA GLU A 45 -2.77 9.81 0.70
C GLU A 45 -1.55 8.96 1.06
N TRP A 46 -0.93 8.30 0.06
CA TRP A 46 0.26 7.48 0.28
C TRP A 46 1.47 8.31 0.70
N PHE A 47 1.65 9.49 0.09
CA PHE A 47 2.72 10.41 0.46
C PHE A 47 2.65 10.77 1.94
N LYS A 48 1.46 11.15 2.43
CA LYS A 48 1.24 11.47 3.85
C LYS A 48 1.50 10.26 4.75
N ARG A 49 0.96 9.08 4.41
CA ARG A 49 1.20 7.85 5.18
C ARG A 49 2.69 7.54 5.36
N PHE A 50 3.50 7.73 4.31
CA PHE A 50 4.94 7.52 4.39
C PHE A 50 5.66 8.62 5.17
N GLN A 51 5.20 9.87 5.11
CA GLN A 51 5.71 10.93 5.99
C GLN A 51 5.41 10.65 7.46
N ASP A 52 4.25 10.05 7.75
CA ASP A 52 3.83 9.63 9.09
C ASP A 52 4.56 8.34 9.57
N GLY A 53 5.53 7.84 8.80
CA GLY A 53 6.40 6.72 9.21
C GLY A 53 5.95 5.33 8.78
N ARG A 54 4.90 5.20 7.95
CA ARG A 54 4.53 3.89 7.37
C ARG A 54 5.66 3.37 6.48
N GLU A 55 5.98 2.08 6.59
CA GLU A 55 6.95 1.43 5.70
C GLU A 55 6.30 0.46 4.69
N ASP A 56 5.11 -0.06 4.99
CA ASP A 56 4.41 -1.01 4.12
C ASP A 56 3.71 -0.32 2.93
N VAL A 57 3.73 -0.96 1.76
CA VAL A 57 3.15 -0.45 0.49
C VAL A 57 1.84 -1.14 0.10
N GLU A 58 1.47 -2.20 0.80
CA GLU A 58 0.21 -2.90 0.65
C GLU A 58 -0.90 -2.18 1.43
N ASP A 59 -2.14 -2.42 1.03
CA ASP A 59 -3.28 -1.87 1.77
C ASP A 59 -3.42 -2.56 3.13
N ASP A 60 -3.92 -1.83 4.13
CA ASP A 60 -4.21 -2.40 5.44
C ASP A 60 -5.22 -3.54 5.32
N SER A 61 -5.06 -4.55 6.17
CA SER A 61 -6.02 -5.64 6.29
C SER A 61 -7.41 -5.03 6.56
N ARG A 62 -8.32 -5.15 5.59
CA ARG A 62 -9.69 -4.69 5.75
C ARG A 62 -10.41 -5.68 6.67
N PRO A 63 -10.93 -5.26 7.84
CA PRO A 63 -11.79 -6.12 8.64
C PRO A 63 -13.08 -6.37 7.84
N GLY A 64 -13.16 -7.52 7.15
CA GLY A 64 -14.28 -7.86 6.28
C GLY A 64 -14.12 -9.24 5.63
N ARG A 65 -15.11 -10.11 5.91
CA ARG A 65 -15.28 -11.54 5.58
C ARG A 65 -14.04 -12.40 5.85
N PRO A 66 -14.10 -13.35 6.82
CA PRO A 66 -13.02 -14.31 6.99
C PRO A 66 -12.79 -15.03 5.65
N SER A 67 -11.56 -14.99 5.14
CA SER A 67 -11.16 -15.90 4.08
C SER A 67 -11.41 -17.32 4.61
N ARG A 68 -12.01 -18.19 3.81
CA ARG A 68 -12.27 -19.58 4.18
C ARG A 68 -10.93 -20.29 4.30
N GLN A 69 -10.21 -20.07 5.39
CA GLN A 69 -9.09 -20.90 5.80
C GLN A 69 -9.66 -22.29 6.08
N LYS A 70 -9.13 -23.30 5.37
CA LYS A 70 -9.46 -24.70 5.60
C LYS A 70 -9.32 -24.97 7.10
N ARG A 71 -10.39 -25.49 7.68
CA ARG A 71 -10.52 -25.91 9.07
C ARG A 71 -9.42 -26.93 9.41
N MET A 72 -8.27 -26.49 9.91
CA MET A 72 -7.44 -27.38 10.74
C MET A 72 -8.11 -27.43 12.11
N THR A 73 -8.87 -28.50 12.33
CA THR A 73 -9.38 -28.82 13.67
C THR A 73 -8.18 -29.18 14.53
N ILE A 74 -7.79 -28.29 15.43
CA ILE A 74 -6.97 -28.68 16.58
C ILE A 74 -7.96 -28.95 17.71
N SER A 75 -8.21 -30.23 17.96
CA SER A 75 -8.79 -30.72 19.19
C SER A 75 -7.89 -30.28 20.34
N LYS A 76 -8.43 -29.47 21.27
CA LYS A 76 -7.85 -29.36 22.61
C LYS A 76 -8.67 -30.23 23.53
N GLN A 77 -8.03 -31.30 23.99
CA GLN A 77 -8.42 -32.11 25.14
C GLN A 77 -8.71 -31.17 26.32
N SER A 78 -9.91 -31.25 26.90
CA SER A 78 -10.21 -30.59 28.17
C SER A 78 -9.64 -31.44 29.30
N VAL A 79 -8.74 -30.85 30.08
CA VAL A 79 -8.35 -31.35 31.40
C VAL A 79 -9.38 -30.81 32.40
N LYS A 80 -10.19 -31.72 32.95
CA LYS A 80 -10.64 -31.82 34.35
C LYS A 80 -11.73 -32.87 34.43
#